data_AF-D4AHA8-F1
#
_entry.id   AF-D4AHA8-F1
#
_cell.length_a   1.000
_cell.length_b   1.000
_cell.length_c   1.000
_cell.angle_alpha   90.00
_cell.angle_beta   90.00
_cell.angle_gamma   90.00
#
_symmetry.space_group_name_H-M   'P 1'
#
loop_
_entity.id
_entity.type
_entity.pdbx_description
1 polymer ?
#
loop_
_entity_poly.entity_id
_entity_poly.type
_entity_poly.pdbx_seq_one_letter_code
_entity_poly.pdbx_strand_id
1 'polypeptide(L)'
;SCPPGYLMENGVCVQRIQVPPMPFCQEPAIYHEGHCLIVTAPLKQCPPGYEISGKQCTATKTASQQPSCPPGTTLHGTECISKHMIDTVCPPGFVDNGRDCVAFTMPEKSCPPGFVFSGKQCVQSDTAPPNPECPPGTILENGTCKLIQQIDTVCPSGFVEEGNRCVQYLPANKICPPGFNLSGQQCMAPESAELESTCPPNSIFENGKCKVIKNIDMVCPPGYTDSGDDCVLYVAPAKECPPNFILQGLQCIQTSSAPTQPVCPPGTVLQDNACISVQAIDAICPPEFLDNGKDCVKYSPVTKECPPGF
;
A
#
# COMPACT_ATOMS: atom_id res chain seq x y z
N SER A 1 -35.91 -75.32 -101.29
CA SER A 1 -34.75 -74.87 -100.48
C SER A 1 -34.87 -73.38 -100.28
N CYS A 2 -34.56 -72.87 -99.09
CA CYS A 2 -34.67 -71.43 -98.79
C CYS A 2 -33.40 -70.66 -99.21
N PRO A 3 -33.50 -69.35 -99.49
CA PRO A 3 -32.34 -68.49 -99.78
C PRO A 3 -31.36 -68.41 -98.60
N PRO A 4 -30.09 -68.03 -98.83
CA PRO A 4 -29.11 -67.82 -97.76
C PRO A 4 -29.63 -66.84 -96.70
N GLY A 5 -29.59 -67.25 -95.43
CA GLY A 5 -30.12 -66.46 -94.29
C GLY A 5 -31.55 -66.78 -93.88
N TYR A 6 -32.26 -67.65 -94.62
CA TYR A 6 -33.63 -68.09 -94.31
C TYR A 6 -33.66 -69.58 -93.95
N LEU A 7 -34.43 -69.92 -92.93
CA LEU A 7 -34.67 -71.27 -92.42
C LEU A 7 -36.09 -71.70 -92.80
N MET A 8 -36.30 -72.99 -93.09
CA MET A 8 -37.62 -73.51 -93.42
C MET A 8 -38.36 -73.89 -92.12
N GLU A 9 -39.39 -73.14 -91.73
CA GLU A 9 -40.28 -73.48 -90.62
C GLU A 9 -41.73 -73.59 -91.14
N ASN A 10 -42.43 -74.69 -90.84
CA ASN A 10 -43.81 -74.95 -91.25
C ASN A 10 -44.10 -74.73 -92.76
N GLY A 11 -43.15 -75.07 -93.63
CA GLY A 11 -43.31 -74.95 -95.08
C GLY A 11 -43.10 -73.55 -95.65
N VAL A 12 -42.69 -72.58 -94.82
CA VAL A 12 -42.39 -71.20 -95.25
C VAL A 12 -40.94 -70.86 -94.90
N CYS A 13 -40.26 -70.12 -95.79
CA CYS A 13 -38.92 -69.62 -95.52
C CYS A 13 -38.99 -68.40 -94.59
N VAL A 14 -38.49 -68.55 -93.38
CA VAL A 14 -38.49 -67.50 -92.35
C VAL A 14 -37.05 -67.08 -92.03
N GLN A 15 -36.85 -65.79 -91.75
CA GLN A 15 -35.57 -65.29 -91.25
C GLN A 15 -35.74 -64.99 -89.76
N ARG A 16 -34.96 -65.67 -88.91
CA ARG A 16 -34.93 -65.32 -87.48
C ARG A 16 -34.14 -64.03 -87.32
N ILE A 17 -34.86 -62.93 -87.11
CA ILE A 17 -34.25 -61.64 -86.76
C ILE A 17 -34.18 -61.59 -85.23
N GLN A 18 -32.98 -61.78 -84.68
CA GLN A 18 -32.77 -61.66 -83.25
C GLN A 18 -32.54 -60.18 -82.91
N VAL A 19 -33.62 -59.49 -82.52
CA VAL A 19 -33.50 -58.15 -81.93
C VAL A 19 -33.21 -58.28 -80.43
N PRO A 20 -32.25 -57.51 -79.89
CA PRO A 20 -32.06 -57.47 -78.45
C PRO A 20 -33.34 -56.91 -77.80
N PRO A 21 -33.78 -57.47 -76.66
CA PRO A 21 -34.95 -56.95 -75.95
C PRO A 21 -34.70 -55.50 -75.57
N MET A 22 -35.70 -54.65 -75.78
CA MET A 22 -35.60 -53.25 -75.38
C MET A 22 -35.78 -53.16 -73.86
N PRO A 23 -34.98 -52.33 -73.18
CA PRO A 23 -35.19 -52.09 -71.77
C PRO A 23 -36.52 -51.37 -71.58
N PHE A 24 -37.41 -51.95 -70.79
CA PHE A 24 -38.68 -51.35 -70.42
C PHE A 24 -38.68 -51.01 -68.92
N CYS A 25 -39.15 -49.80 -68.61
CA CYS A 25 -39.31 -49.33 -67.24
C CYS A 25 -40.80 -49.17 -66.95
N GLN A 26 -41.26 -49.75 -65.85
CA GLN A 26 -42.63 -49.52 -65.38
C GLN A 26 -42.77 -48.07 -64.91
N GLU A 27 -43.84 -47.39 -65.35
CA GLU A 27 -44.14 -46.03 -64.89
C GLU A 27 -44.23 -45.98 -63.36
N PRO A 28 -43.64 -44.97 -62.68
CA PRO A 28 -43.06 -43.73 -63.19
C PRO A 28 -41.52 -43.77 -63.41
N ALA A 29 -40.91 -44.94 -63.53
CA ALA A 29 -39.45 -45.05 -63.66
C ALA A 29 -38.95 -44.64 -65.07
N ILE A 30 -37.81 -43.94 -65.12
CA ILE A 30 -37.16 -43.47 -66.35
C ILE A 30 -35.89 -44.29 -66.59
N TYR A 31 -35.65 -44.74 -67.83
CA TYR A 31 -34.43 -45.46 -68.19
C TYR A 31 -33.23 -44.51 -68.27
N HIS A 32 -32.17 -44.78 -67.51
CA HIS A 32 -30.92 -44.03 -67.50
C HIS A 32 -29.73 -44.98 -67.31
N GLU A 33 -28.76 -44.93 -68.21
CA GLU A 33 -27.49 -45.70 -68.14
C GLU A 33 -27.65 -47.18 -67.73
N GLY A 34 -28.54 -47.91 -68.38
CA GLY A 34 -28.70 -49.36 -68.12
C GLY A 34 -29.68 -49.71 -67.00
N HIS A 35 -30.25 -48.72 -66.30
CA HIS A 35 -31.11 -48.93 -65.14
C HIS A 35 -32.41 -48.13 -65.22
N CYS A 36 -33.47 -48.60 -64.55
CA CYS A 36 -34.70 -47.83 -64.37
C CYS A 36 -34.63 -47.03 -63.06
N LEU A 37 -34.76 -45.71 -63.14
CA LEU A 37 -34.70 -44.80 -62.00
C LEU A 37 -36.07 -44.19 -61.73
N ILE A 38 -36.57 -44.34 -60.50
CA ILE A 38 -37.72 -43.56 -60.04
C ILE A 38 -37.20 -42.23 -59.51
N VAL A 39 -37.42 -41.16 -60.27
CA VAL A 39 -36.97 -39.79 -59.94
C VAL A 39 -38.12 -38.95 -59.34
N THR A 40 -39.10 -39.59 -58.69
CA THR A 40 -40.03 -38.86 -57.82
C THR A 40 -39.24 -38.40 -56.61
N ALA A 41 -38.49 -37.30 -56.76
CA ALA A 41 -37.46 -36.88 -55.82
C ALA A 41 -38.07 -36.66 -54.44
N PRO A 42 -37.83 -37.55 -53.45
CA PRO A 42 -37.97 -37.09 -52.09
C PRO A 42 -36.85 -36.07 -51.85
N LEU A 43 -37.19 -34.96 -51.22
CA LEU A 43 -36.18 -33.98 -50.82
C LEU A 43 -35.23 -34.66 -49.83
N LYS A 44 -33.92 -34.37 -49.94
CA LYS A 44 -32.94 -34.79 -48.94
C LYS A 44 -33.43 -34.32 -47.56
N GLN A 45 -33.31 -35.19 -46.57
CA GLN A 45 -33.80 -34.98 -45.21
C GLN A 45 -32.64 -34.86 -44.22
N CYS A 46 -32.89 -34.18 -43.11
CA CYS A 46 -31.92 -34.05 -42.03
C CYS A 46 -32.09 -35.15 -40.99
N PRO A 47 -30.99 -35.65 -40.39
CA PRO A 47 -31.07 -36.51 -39.22
C PRO A 47 -31.80 -35.82 -38.05
N PRO A 48 -32.35 -36.58 -37.10
CA PRO A 48 -32.98 -36.01 -35.90
C PRO A 48 -32.05 -35.04 -35.18
N GLY A 49 -32.56 -33.85 -34.85
CA GLY A 49 -31.81 -32.79 -34.17
C GLY A 49 -31.06 -31.82 -35.09
N TYR A 50 -31.19 -31.96 -36.42
CA TYR A 50 -30.70 -31.00 -37.41
C TYR A 50 -31.85 -30.40 -38.22
N GLU A 51 -31.71 -29.14 -38.59
CA GLU A 51 -32.66 -28.42 -39.44
C GLU A 51 -32.07 -28.16 -40.83
N ILE A 52 -32.91 -28.15 -41.86
CA ILE A 52 -32.45 -27.94 -43.23
C ILE A 52 -32.16 -26.45 -43.47
N SER A 53 -30.94 -26.16 -43.90
CA SER A 53 -30.47 -24.82 -44.26
C SER A 53 -29.82 -24.87 -45.64
N GLY A 54 -30.64 -24.59 -46.67
CA GLY A 54 -30.24 -24.74 -48.07
C GLY A 54 -30.04 -26.21 -48.47
N LYS A 55 -28.79 -26.61 -48.75
CA LYS A 55 -28.41 -28.00 -49.10
C LYS A 55 -27.78 -28.77 -47.95
N GLN A 56 -27.55 -28.12 -46.81
CA GLN A 56 -26.93 -28.72 -45.63
C GLN A 56 -27.92 -28.75 -44.47
N CYS A 57 -27.64 -29.63 -43.53
CA CYS A 57 -28.35 -29.76 -42.28
C CYS A 57 -27.51 -29.11 -41.19
N THR A 58 -28.08 -28.14 -40.49
CA THR A 58 -27.41 -27.41 -39.41
C THR A 58 -28.04 -27.70 -38.07
N ALA A 59 -27.22 -27.92 -37.05
CA ALA A 59 -27.65 -28.00 -35.66
C ALA A 59 -26.91 -26.95 -34.84
N THR A 60 -27.66 -26.20 -34.07
CA THR A 60 -27.13 -25.16 -33.18
C THR A 60 -26.97 -25.74 -31.78
N LYS A 61 -25.74 -25.77 -31.28
CA LYS A 61 -25.45 -26.17 -29.90
C LYS A 61 -25.12 -24.96 -29.06
N THR A 62 -25.79 -24.86 -27.93
CA THR A 62 -25.59 -23.79 -26.95
C THR A 62 -24.72 -24.29 -25.81
N ALA A 63 -23.70 -23.52 -25.47
CA ALA A 63 -22.85 -23.72 -24.32
C ALA A 63 -23.00 -22.56 -23.34
N SER A 64 -22.77 -22.84 -22.05
CA SER A 64 -22.76 -21.82 -21.02
C SER A 64 -21.55 -20.90 -21.15
N GLN A 65 -21.77 -19.62 -20.90
CA GLN A 65 -20.72 -18.61 -20.81
C GLN A 65 -19.89 -18.84 -19.54
N GLN A 66 -18.61 -18.50 -19.58
CA GLN A 66 -17.75 -18.48 -18.41
C GLN A 66 -17.37 -17.04 -18.05
N PRO A 67 -17.43 -16.65 -16.76
CA PRO A 67 -16.98 -15.33 -16.34
C PRO A 67 -15.45 -15.26 -16.44
N SER A 68 -14.95 -14.22 -17.08
CA SER A 68 -13.52 -13.93 -17.14
C SER A 68 -13.23 -12.50 -16.68
N CYS A 69 -11.98 -12.28 -16.30
CA CYS A 69 -11.50 -11.01 -15.81
C CYS A 69 -10.43 -10.42 -16.76
N PRO A 70 -10.42 -9.10 -16.95
CA PRO A 70 -9.41 -8.44 -17.78
C PRO A 70 -7.99 -8.64 -17.20
N PRO A 71 -6.94 -8.52 -18.02
CA PRO A 71 -5.56 -8.66 -17.56
C PRO A 71 -5.24 -7.76 -16.37
N GLY A 72 -4.56 -8.31 -15.36
CA GLY A 72 -4.18 -7.57 -14.15
C GLY A 72 -5.26 -7.53 -13.04
N THR A 73 -6.39 -8.23 -13.22
CA THR A 73 -7.44 -8.37 -12.21
C THR A 73 -7.65 -9.84 -11.83
N THR A 74 -8.18 -10.09 -10.62
CA THR A 74 -8.44 -11.43 -10.09
C THR A 74 -9.93 -11.63 -9.86
N LEU A 75 -10.46 -12.79 -10.26
CA LEU A 75 -11.86 -13.13 -10.04
C LEU A 75 -12.14 -13.37 -8.56
N HIS A 76 -13.11 -12.64 -8.01
CA HIS A 76 -13.58 -12.79 -6.64
C HIS A 76 -15.11 -12.77 -6.62
N GLY A 77 -15.74 -13.95 -6.57
CA GLY A 77 -17.18 -14.08 -6.75
C GLY A 77 -17.60 -13.76 -8.19
N THR A 78 -18.36 -12.69 -8.37
CA THR A 78 -18.85 -12.19 -9.68
C THR A 78 -18.11 -10.95 -10.18
N GLU A 79 -17.14 -10.46 -9.40
CA GLU A 79 -16.40 -9.24 -9.69
C GLU A 79 -14.92 -9.53 -9.93
N CYS A 80 -14.32 -8.70 -10.77
CA CYS A 80 -12.89 -8.68 -11.00
C CYS A 80 -12.26 -7.60 -10.13
N ILE A 81 -11.37 -8.02 -9.24
CA ILE A 81 -10.72 -7.16 -8.26
C ILE A 81 -9.27 -6.94 -8.65
N SER A 82 -8.82 -5.69 -8.68
CA SER A 82 -7.41 -5.33 -8.66
C SER A 82 -7.06 -4.57 -7.39
N LYS A 83 -5.84 -4.82 -6.90
CA LYS A 83 -5.28 -4.12 -5.74
C LYS A 83 -4.07 -3.32 -6.21
N HIS A 84 -4.10 -2.03 -5.98
CA HIS A 84 -2.95 -1.16 -6.15
C HIS A 84 -2.38 -0.83 -4.77
N MET A 85 -1.10 -1.15 -4.57
CA MET A 85 -0.41 -0.98 -3.30
C MET A 85 0.70 0.06 -3.47
N ILE A 86 0.71 1.05 -2.58
CA ILE A 86 1.78 2.03 -2.48
C ILE A 86 2.22 2.16 -1.03
N ASP A 87 3.44 2.66 -0.85
CA ASP A 87 3.97 2.94 0.47
C ASP A 87 3.26 4.14 1.10
N THR A 88 3.20 4.11 2.42
CA THR A 88 2.70 5.23 3.22
C THR A 88 3.61 6.44 3.09
N VAL A 89 3.04 7.63 3.14
CA VAL A 89 3.77 8.90 2.95
C VAL A 89 3.76 9.73 4.23
N CYS A 90 4.81 10.53 4.41
CA CYS A 90 4.87 11.46 5.53
C CYS A 90 4.03 12.71 5.25
N PRO A 91 3.37 13.28 6.27
CA PRO A 91 2.67 14.56 6.16
C PRO A 91 3.63 15.68 5.70
N PRO A 92 3.10 16.77 5.09
CA PRO A 92 3.92 17.91 4.68
C PRO A 92 4.76 18.46 5.86
N GLY A 93 6.06 18.65 5.63
CA GLY A 93 7.02 19.12 6.65
C GLY A 93 7.77 18.01 7.39
N PHE A 94 7.51 16.74 7.08
CA PHE A 94 8.19 15.58 7.68
C PHE A 94 8.92 14.75 6.61
N VAL A 95 10.00 14.09 7.02
CA VAL A 95 10.86 13.22 6.19
C VAL A 95 10.77 11.78 6.70
N ASP A 96 10.73 10.80 5.80
CA ASP A 96 10.71 9.38 6.18
C ASP A 96 12.10 8.88 6.59
N ASN A 97 12.24 8.36 7.81
CA ASN A 97 13.45 7.71 8.31
C ASN A 97 13.37 6.16 8.24
N GLY A 98 12.55 5.63 7.32
CA GLY A 98 12.32 4.20 7.10
C GLY A 98 11.29 3.58 8.05
N ARG A 99 11.27 4.00 9.32
CA ARG A 99 10.27 3.55 10.31
C ARG A 99 9.20 4.60 10.60
N ASP A 100 9.63 5.83 10.86
CA ASP A 100 8.79 6.92 11.35
C ASP A 100 9.02 8.19 10.52
N CYS A 101 8.03 9.08 10.54
CA CYS A 101 8.15 10.42 9.98
C CYS A 101 8.83 11.35 10.98
N VAL A 102 9.85 12.09 10.54
CA VAL A 102 10.63 12.99 11.39
C VAL A 102 10.61 14.41 10.83
N ALA A 103 10.44 15.40 11.70
CA ALA A 103 10.58 16.81 11.33
C ALA A 103 11.92 17.34 11.85
N PHE A 104 12.77 17.81 10.93
CA PHE A 104 13.97 18.57 11.27
C PHE A 104 13.64 20.05 11.26
N THR A 105 13.01 20.54 12.32
CA THR A 105 13.00 21.97 12.58
C THR A 105 14.23 22.26 13.43
N MET A 106 15.15 23.12 12.97
CA MET A 106 16.20 23.67 13.82
C MET A 106 15.58 24.74 14.71
N PRO A 107 15.30 24.49 16.00
CA PRO A 107 15.11 25.61 16.92
C PRO A 107 16.47 26.27 17.15
N GLU A 108 16.47 27.59 17.33
CA GLU A 108 17.68 28.26 17.81
C GLU A 108 17.96 27.83 19.25
N LYS A 109 19.19 27.39 19.45
CA LYS A 109 19.73 27.03 20.76
C LYS A 109 19.76 28.28 21.63
N SER A 110 19.16 28.22 22.82
CA SER A 110 19.09 29.35 23.75
C SER A 110 19.93 29.13 25.00
N CYS A 111 20.57 30.18 25.48
CA CYS A 111 21.22 30.17 26.78
C CYS A 111 20.25 30.52 27.91
N PRO A 112 20.43 29.97 29.12
CA PRO A 112 19.65 30.37 30.28
C PRO A 112 19.84 31.88 30.58
N PRO A 113 18.88 32.53 31.25
CA PRO A 113 18.95 33.96 31.56
C PRO A 113 20.27 34.34 32.25
N GLY A 114 20.98 35.33 31.70
CA GLY A 114 22.28 35.80 32.22
C GLY A 114 23.51 35.31 31.46
N PHE A 115 23.35 34.43 30.45
CA PHE A 115 24.46 33.89 29.64
C PHE A 115 24.29 34.26 28.16
N VAL A 116 25.41 34.47 27.47
CA VAL A 116 25.46 34.82 26.03
C VAL A 116 26.10 33.68 25.26
N PHE A 117 25.58 33.39 24.06
CA PHE A 117 26.11 32.34 23.20
C PHE A 117 27.46 32.75 22.59
N SER A 118 28.51 31.96 22.84
CA SER A 118 29.84 32.18 22.24
C SER A 118 30.43 30.86 21.77
N GLY A 119 30.53 30.68 20.45
CA GLY A 119 31.02 29.45 19.82
C GLY A 119 30.03 28.30 19.92
N LYS A 120 30.22 27.40 20.91
CA LYS A 120 29.34 26.24 21.21
C LYS A 120 28.85 26.22 22.66
N GLN A 121 29.12 27.27 23.45
CA GLN A 121 28.85 27.28 24.89
C GLN A 121 28.19 28.59 25.32
N CYS A 122 27.43 28.51 26.39
CA CYS A 122 26.85 29.67 27.06
C CYS A 122 27.90 30.26 28.01
N VAL A 123 28.35 31.48 27.73
CA VAL A 123 29.33 32.18 28.55
C VAL A 123 28.71 33.40 29.21
N GLN A 124 29.01 33.57 30.49
CA GLN A 124 28.75 34.82 31.21
C GLN A 124 30.08 35.55 31.36
N SER A 125 30.13 36.81 30.97
CA SER A 125 31.32 37.64 31.04
C SER A 125 31.38 38.36 32.38
N ASP A 126 31.99 37.78 33.41
CA ASP A 126 32.30 38.50 34.65
C ASP A 126 33.59 38.01 35.33
N THR A 127 34.60 38.88 35.35
CA THR A 127 35.63 38.88 36.41
C THR A 127 35.30 40.02 37.36
N ALA A 128 34.75 39.70 38.53
CA ALA A 128 34.57 40.66 39.61
C ALA A 128 35.75 40.58 40.59
N PRO A 129 36.21 41.72 41.15
CA PRO A 129 37.11 41.68 42.30
C PRO A 129 36.39 41.06 43.51
N PRO A 130 37.09 40.30 44.38
CA PRO A 130 36.48 39.81 45.61
C PRO A 130 36.01 40.99 46.46
N ASN A 131 34.79 40.91 46.99
CA ASN A 131 34.26 41.92 47.92
C ASN A 131 34.76 41.57 49.34
N PRO A 132 35.64 42.36 49.95
CA PRO A 132 36.10 42.08 51.31
C PRO A 132 35.02 42.51 52.30
N GLU A 133 34.36 41.54 52.94
CA GLU A 133 33.44 41.81 54.05
C GLU A 133 34.16 41.63 55.38
N CYS A 134 34.16 42.68 56.19
CA CYS A 134 34.69 42.63 57.55
C CYS A 134 33.63 42.07 58.52
N PRO A 135 34.03 41.34 59.57
CA PRO A 135 33.10 40.81 60.56
C PRO A 135 32.32 41.94 61.30
N PRO A 136 31.11 41.65 61.82
CA PRO A 136 30.27 42.64 62.50
C PRO A 136 31.02 43.37 63.62
N GLY A 137 30.98 44.70 63.62
CA GLY A 137 31.67 45.56 64.60
C GLY A 137 33.05 46.08 64.16
N THR A 138 33.47 45.79 62.92
CA THR A 138 34.70 46.32 62.32
C THR A 138 34.42 46.98 60.97
N ILE A 139 35.21 47.98 60.59
CA ILE A 139 35.15 48.66 59.28
C ILE A 139 36.43 48.41 58.51
N LEU A 140 36.31 48.24 57.19
CA LEU A 140 37.45 48.03 56.29
C LEU A 140 38.16 49.37 56.08
N GLU A 141 39.36 49.53 56.65
CA GLU A 141 40.19 50.71 56.46
C GLU A 141 41.58 50.29 55.94
N ASN A 142 41.97 50.75 54.74
CA ASN A 142 43.24 50.41 54.09
C ASN A 142 43.54 48.89 53.98
N GLY A 143 42.51 48.07 53.71
CA GLY A 143 42.67 46.62 53.55
C GLY A 143 42.82 45.85 54.86
N THR A 144 42.61 46.49 56.01
CA THR A 144 42.60 45.85 57.33
C THR A 144 41.28 46.19 58.05
N CYS A 145 40.62 45.19 58.63
CA CYS A 145 39.41 45.42 59.41
C CYS A 145 39.78 46.04 60.76
N LYS A 146 39.33 47.27 61.02
CA LYS A 146 39.56 47.98 62.28
C LYS A 146 38.29 48.10 63.10
N LEU A 147 38.42 48.03 64.42
CA LEU A 147 37.32 48.18 65.37
C LEU A 147 36.78 49.61 65.36
N ILE A 148 35.46 49.78 65.36
CA ILE A 148 34.81 51.10 65.40
C ILE A 148 35.11 51.76 66.76
N GLN A 149 35.94 52.81 66.78
CA GLN A 149 36.23 53.57 68.00
C GLN A 149 35.47 54.91 67.96
N GLN A 150 34.55 55.06 68.91
CA GLN A 150 33.58 56.15 69.15
C GLN A 150 32.19 55.99 68.51
N ILE A 151 31.21 55.69 69.37
CA ILE A 151 29.79 55.88 69.15
C ILE A 151 29.26 56.63 70.38
N ASP A 152 28.57 57.75 70.17
CA ASP A 152 27.75 58.40 71.19
C ASP A 152 26.75 57.39 71.75
N THR A 153 26.81 57.14 73.06
CA THR A 153 26.11 56.04 73.73
C THR A 153 24.59 56.20 73.66
N VAL A 154 23.93 55.52 72.71
CA VAL A 154 22.48 55.30 72.73
C VAL A 154 22.23 53.82 73.05
N CYS A 155 21.69 53.55 74.24
CA CYS A 155 21.45 52.18 74.69
C CYS A 155 20.21 51.56 74.02
N PRO A 156 20.30 50.31 73.52
CA PRO A 156 19.15 49.58 72.98
C PRO A 156 18.05 49.35 74.04
N SER A 157 16.80 49.17 73.61
CA SER A 157 15.67 48.90 74.49
C SER A 157 15.93 47.68 75.40
N GLY A 158 15.89 47.89 76.73
CA GLY A 158 16.15 46.84 77.73
C GLY A 158 17.51 46.96 78.45
N PHE A 159 18.32 47.97 78.13
CA PHE A 159 19.56 48.32 78.84
C PHE A 159 19.41 49.70 79.52
N VAL A 160 20.05 49.89 80.67
CA VAL A 160 20.08 51.15 81.43
C VAL A 160 21.49 51.74 81.32
N GLU A 161 21.60 53.05 81.17
CA GLU A 161 22.89 53.74 81.11
C GLU A 161 23.49 53.87 82.52
N GLU A 162 24.71 53.37 82.70
CA GLU A 162 25.49 53.55 83.93
C GLU A 162 26.94 53.94 83.55
N GLY A 163 27.19 55.25 83.46
CA GLY A 163 28.44 55.82 82.91
C GLY A 163 28.51 55.71 81.39
N ASN A 164 29.72 55.56 80.80
CA ASN A 164 29.92 55.34 79.36
C ASN A 164 29.57 53.89 78.91
N ARG A 165 28.62 53.22 79.57
CA ARG A 165 28.26 51.82 79.32
C ARG A 165 26.76 51.59 79.49
N CYS A 166 26.21 50.76 78.60
CA CYS A 166 24.85 50.23 78.71
C CYS A 166 24.87 48.92 79.50
N VAL A 167 24.14 48.85 80.62
CA VAL A 167 24.06 47.67 81.49
C VAL A 167 22.67 47.02 81.41
N GLN A 168 22.63 45.69 81.33
CA GLN A 168 21.41 44.89 81.41
C GLN A 168 21.66 43.73 82.38
N TYR A 169 20.80 43.60 83.38
CA TYR A 169 20.89 42.51 84.35
C TYR A 169 20.16 41.27 83.80
N LEU A 170 20.92 40.26 83.37
CA LEU A 170 20.40 38.95 82.95
C LEU A 170 20.92 37.85 83.90
N PRO A 171 20.10 36.81 84.20
CA PRO A 171 20.55 35.67 85.00
C PRO A 171 21.59 34.82 84.26
N ALA A 172 22.49 34.20 85.04
CA ALA A 172 23.75 33.62 84.61
C ALA A 172 23.62 32.52 83.54
N ASN A 173 24.06 32.82 82.31
CA ASN A 173 24.61 31.80 81.42
C ASN A 173 25.76 32.41 80.60
N LYS A 174 26.96 31.85 80.74
CA LYS A 174 28.22 32.42 80.22
C LYS A 174 28.53 31.82 78.85
N ILE A 175 28.07 32.46 77.78
CA ILE A 175 28.42 32.09 76.40
C ILE A 175 28.81 33.38 75.66
N CYS A 176 30.02 33.42 75.07
CA CYS A 176 30.44 34.55 74.23
C CYS A 176 29.83 34.41 72.81
N PRO A 177 29.58 35.54 72.10
CA PRO A 177 29.18 35.52 70.71
C PRO A 177 30.21 34.81 69.81
N PRO A 178 29.81 34.28 68.63
CA PRO A 178 30.73 33.70 67.65
C PRO A 178 31.87 34.66 67.31
N GLY A 179 33.12 34.18 67.33
CA GLY A 179 34.32 34.97 67.03
C GLY A 179 35.07 35.57 68.23
N PHE A 180 34.56 35.41 69.46
CA PHE A 180 35.19 35.87 70.70
C PHE A 180 35.49 34.69 71.64
N ASN A 181 36.64 34.70 72.30
CA ASN A 181 37.04 33.68 73.26
C ASN A 181 36.96 34.21 74.71
N LEU A 182 36.58 33.33 75.64
CA LEU A 182 36.37 33.68 77.04
C LEU A 182 37.72 33.63 77.78
N SER A 183 38.18 34.78 78.26
CA SER A 183 39.40 34.88 79.07
C SER A 183 39.07 35.52 80.42
N GLY A 184 38.97 34.69 81.46
CA GLY A 184 38.48 35.10 82.77
C GLY A 184 36.97 35.36 82.80
N GLN A 185 36.56 36.62 83.01
CA GLN A 185 35.14 37.06 83.03
C GLN A 185 34.78 37.99 81.86
N GLN A 186 35.66 38.16 80.87
CA GLN A 186 35.44 39.00 79.70
C GLN A 186 35.66 38.21 78.40
N CYS A 187 34.85 38.49 77.38
CA CYS A 187 35.03 37.97 76.03
C CYS A 187 36.07 38.83 75.30
N MET A 188 37.18 38.23 74.82
CA MET A 188 38.24 38.90 74.07
C MET A 188 38.25 38.45 72.61
N ALA A 189 38.48 39.39 71.69
CA ALA A 189 38.69 39.13 70.26
C ALA A 189 40.14 38.67 70.02
N PRO A 190 40.41 37.78 69.05
CA PRO A 190 41.77 37.42 68.64
C PRO A 190 42.47 38.61 67.95
N GLU A 191 43.78 38.78 68.20
CA GLU A 191 44.57 39.96 67.76
C GLU A 191 44.91 39.99 66.25
N SER A 192 44.51 38.98 65.49
CA SER A 192 44.54 39.00 64.02
C SER A 192 43.65 37.89 63.46
N ALA A 193 42.61 38.26 62.71
CA ALA A 193 41.82 37.32 61.91
C ALA A 193 42.17 37.51 60.44
N GLU A 194 42.56 36.43 59.76
CA GLU A 194 42.86 36.42 58.34
C GLU A 194 41.56 36.56 57.51
N LEU A 195 41.63 37.28 56.39
CA LEU A 195 40.51 37.49 55.47
C LEU A 195 39.98 36.15 54.94
N GLU A 196 38.75 35.78 55.28
CA GLU A 196 38.02 34.75 54.54
C GLU A 196 37.45 35.37 53.25
N SER A 197 38.06 35.02 52.11
CA SER A 197 37.59 35.46 50.80
C SER A 197 36.46 34.54 50.35
N THR A 198 35.20 34.93 50.58
CA THR A 198 34.06 34.16 50.04
C THR A 198 33.73 34.65 48.63
N CYS A 199 33.79 33.74 47.66
CA CYS A 199 33.32 34.03 46.31
C CYS A 199 31.78 33.89 46.22
N PRO A 200 31.11 34.66 45.34
CA PRO A 200 29.68 34.50 45.08
C PRO A 200 29.30 33.07 44.65
N PRO A 201 28.06 32.60 44.90
CA PRO A 201 27.61 31.28 44.48
C PRO A 201 27.86 31.04 42.98
N ASN A 202 28.31 29.84 42.62
CA ASN A 202 28.72 29.40 41.28
C ASN A 202 30.07 29.95 40.76
N SER A 203 30.97 30.37 41.65
CA SER A 203 32.35 30.73 41.31
C SER A 203 33.37 30.10 42.27
N ILE A 204 34.59 29.85 41.77
CA ILE A 204 35.71 29.27 42.52
C ILE A 204 36.83 30.31 42.69
N PHE A 205 37.50 30.33 43.84
CA PHE A 205 38.64 31.22 44.10
C PHE A 205 39.92 30.65 43.49
N GLU A 206 40.49 31.34 42.50
CA GLU A 206 41.70 30.90 41.79
C GLU A 206 42.63 32.11 41.59
N ASN A 207 43.87 32.06 42.12
CA ASN A 207 44.88 33.13 41.99
C ASN A 207 44.42 34.55 42.38
N GLY A 208 43.74 34.70 43.52
CA GLY A 208 43.35 36.00 44.06
C GLY A 208 42.15 36.65 43.35
N LYS A 209 41.43 35.90 42.51
CA LYS A 209 40.22 36.35 41.80
C LYS A 209 39.15 35.25 41.83
N CYS A 210 37.88 35.64 41.87
CA CYS A 210 36.77 34.70 41.73
C CYS A 210 36.54 34.40 40.24
N LYS A 211 36.57 33.12 39.87
CA LYS A 211 36.37 32.64 38.50
C LYS A 211 35.07 31.85 38.44
N VAL A 212 34.14 32.33 37.61
CA VAL A 212 32.84 31.68 37.40
C VAL A 212 33.01 30.36 36.65
N ILE A 213 32.22 29.34 37.00
CA ILE A 213 32.21 28.03 36.33
C ILE A 213 31.71 28.23 34.88
N LYS A 214 32.61 28.11 33.90
CA LYS A 214 32.40 28.53 32.49
C LYS A 214 31.61 27.57 31.60
N ASN A 215 31.14 26.44 32.10
CA ASN A 215 30.52 25.41 31.25
C ASN A 215 29.09 25.14 31.71
N ILE A 216 28.15 25.95 31.23
CA ILE A 216 26.74 25.57 31.24
C ILE A 216 26.41 25.04 29.85
N ASP A 217 25.97 23.79 29.80
CA ASP A 217 25.54 23.14 28.57
C ASP A 217 24.27 23.81 28.04
N MET A 218 24.23 23.91 26.73
CA MET A 218 23.16 24.51 25.97
C MET A 218 21.86 23.71 26.15
N VAL A 219 20.74 24.40 26.38
CA VAL A 219 19.46 23.76 26.72
C VAL A 219 18.49 23.85 25.55
N CYS A 220 17.86 22.73 25.19
CA CYS A 220 16.82 22.71 24.16
C CYS A 220 15.51 23.34 24.67
N PRO A 221 14.77 24.08 23.83
CA PRO A 221 13.45 24.60 24.20
C PRO A 221 12.47 23.48 24.61
N PRO A 222 11.44 23.77 25.43
CA PRO A 222 10.44 22.78 25.80
C PRO A 222 9.83 22.09 24.57
N GLY A 223 9.88 20.75 24.54
CA GLY A 223 9.39 19.93 23.43
C GLY A 223 10.46 19.42 22.45
N TYR A 224 11.72 19.83 22.60
CA TYR A 224 12.84 19.38 21.76
C TYR A 224 13.82 18.51 22.56
N THR A 225 14.40 17.50 21.91
CA THR A 225 15.38 16.57 22.49
C THR A 225 16.78 16.88 21.97
N ASP A 226 17.80 16.76 22.83
CA ASP A 226 19.21 16.95 22.48
C ASP A 226 19.78 15.74 21.72
N SER A 227 20.32 15.97 20.52
CA SER A 227 20.99 14.97 19.68
C SER A 227 22.53 15.14 19.67
N GLY A 228 23.09 15.94 20.58
CA GLY A 228 24.53 16.17 20.76
C GLY A 228 25.05 17.42 20.05
N ASP A 229 24.73 17.59 18.76
CA ASP A 229 25.04 18.82 18.02
C ASP A 229 23.80 19.68 17.73
N ASP A 230 22.56 19.15 17.82
CA ASP A 230 21.32 19.84 17.47
C ASP A 230 20.14 19.46 18.37
N CYS A 231 19.18 20.37 18.50
CA CYS A 231 17.88 20.13 19.16
C CYS A 231 16.87 19.69 18.11
N VAL A 232 16.23 18.54 18.32
CA VAL A 232 15.27 17.97 17.35
C VAL A 232 13.90 17.74 17.99
N LEU A 233 12.83 18.05 17.25
CA LEU A 233 11.46 17.80 17.66
C LEU A 233 11.09 16.35 17.29
N TYR A 234 11.18 15.44 18.24
CA TYR A 234 10.69 14.07 18.04
C TYR A 234 9.17 14.04 18.23
N VAL A 235 8.44 14.27 17.14
CA VAL A 235 7.05 13.87 17.03
C VAL A 235 7.00 12.90 15.86
N ALA A 236 6.63 11.65 16.12
CA ALA A 236 6.36 10.68 15.07
C ALA A 236 4.88 10.80 14.70
N PRO A 237 4.48 11.64 13.73
CA PRO A 237 3.14 11.52 13.17
C PRO A 237 3.03 10.16 12.50
N ALA A 238 1.83 9.57 12.55
CA ALA A 238 1.57 8.34 11.83
C ALA A 238 1.77 8.59 10.32
N LYS A 239 2.39 7.65 9.61
CA LYS A 239 2.44 7.69 8.16
C LYS A 239 1.01 7.64 7.61
N GLU A 240 0.72 8.40 6.56
CA GLU A 240 -0.63 8.56 6.02
C GLU A 240 -0.74 7.98 4.61
N CYS A 241 -1.97 7.71 4.17
CA CYS A 241 -2.23 7.29 2.81
C CYS A 241 -2.73 8.46 1.95
N PRO A 242 -2.30 8.54 0.68
CA PRO A 242 -2.87 9.50 -0.27
C PRO A 242 -4.39 9.33 -0.42
N PRO A 243 -5.11 10.35 -0.92
CA PRO A 243 -6.54 10.28 -1.16
C PRO A 243 -6.92 9.03 -1.97
N ASN A 244 -8.01 8.37 -1.56
CA ASN A 244 -8.56 7.14 -2.15
C ASN A 244 -7.80 5.83 -1.89
N PHE A 245 -6.80 5.83 -1.00
CA PHE A 245 -6.17 4.62 -0.48
C PHE A 245 -6.57 4.37 0.97
N ILE A 246 -6.66 3.10 1.35
CA ILE A 246 -6.96 2.67 2.72
C ILE A 246 -5.68 2.11 3.34
N LEU A 247 -5.36 2.53 4.57
CA LEU A 247 -4.21 2.03 5.32
C LEU A 247 -4.47 0.61 5.82
N GLN A 248 -3.62 -0.34 5.40
CA GLN A 248 -3.64 -1.71 5.88
C GLN A 248 -2.22 -2.12 6.31
N GLY A 249 -1.93 -1.99 7.61
CA GLY A 249 -0.57 -2.15 8.14
C GLY A 249 0.30 -0.94 7.83
N LEU A 250 1.43 -1.15 7.14
CA LEU A 250 2.33 -0.09 6.65
C LEU A 250 2.14 0.20 5.14
N GLN A 251 1.14 -0.41 4.51
CA GLN A 251 0.85 -0.25 3.08
C GLN A 251 -0.50 0.41 2.86
N CYS A 252 -0.56 1.26 1.83
CA CYS A 252 -1.77 1.90 1.35
C CYS A 252 -2.33 1.07 0.20
N ILE A 253 -3.56 0.59 0.36
CA ILE A 253 -4.21 -0.28 -0.61
C ILE A 253 -5.43 0.43 -1.20
N GLN A 254 -5.47 0.53 -2.52
CA GLN A 254 -6.67 0.89 -3.25
C GLN A 254 -7.20 -0.35 -3.96
N THR A 255 -8.47 -0.67 -3.73
CA THR A 255 -9.15 -1.80 -4.36
C THR A 255 -10.15 -1.25 -5.37
N SER A 256 -10.07 -1.72 -6.61
CA SER A 256 -11.05 -1.39 -7.65
C SER A 256 -11.76 -2.66 -8.11
N SER A 257 -13.07 -2.58 -8.28
CA SER A 257 -13.89 -3.65 -8.82
C SER A 257 -14.42 -3.29 -10.21
N ALA A 258 -14.47 -4.30 -11.07
CA ALA A 258 -15.11 -4.23 -12.37
C ALA A 258 -15.99 -5.48 -12.57
N PRO A 259 -17.09 -5.41 -13.34
CA PRO A 259 -17.89 -6.58 -13.64
C PRO A 259 -17.09 -7.58 -14.48
N THR A 260 -17.40 -8.86 -14.31
CA THR A 260 -16.86 -9.93 -15.15
C THR A 260 -17.36 -9.82 -16.59
N GLN A 261 -16.56 -10.27 -17.54
CA GLN A 261 -16.94 -10.34 -18.94
C GLN A 261 -17.26 -11.78 -19.33
N PRO A 262 -18.35 -12.02 -20.08
CA PRO A 262 -18.65 -13.35 -20.57
C PRO A 262 -17.65 -13.77 -21.65
N VAL A 263 -17.09 -14.97 -21.50
CA VAL A 263 -16.23 -15.58 -22.50
C VAL A 263 -16.77 -16.94 -22.89
N CYS A 264 -16.67 -17.22 -24.18
CA CYS A 264 -17.12 -18.48 -24.76
C CYS A 264 -15.99 -19.52 -24.82
N PRO A 265 -16.31 -20.79 -24.56
CA PRO A 265 -15.33 -21.86 -24.68
C PRO A 265 -14.81 -21.99 -26.13
N PRO A 266 -13.61 -22.58 -26.33
CA PRO A 266 -13.02 -22.73 -27.65
C PRO A 266 -13.98 -23.42 -28.63
N GLY A 267 -14.08 -22.87 -29.86
CA GLY A 267 -14.96 -23.39 -30.91
C GLY A 267 -16.42 -22.92 -30.85
N THR A 268 -16.74 -21.97 -29.96
CA THR A 268 -18.08 -21.35 -29.88
C THR A 268 -17.97 -19.83 -30.03
N VAL A 269 -19.03 -19.19 -30.52
CA VAL A 269 -19.13 -17.76 -30.77
C VAL A 269 -20.23 -17.17 -29.90
N LEU A 270 -19.97 -16.01 -29.28
CA LEU A 270 -20.98 -15.31 -28.48
C LEU A 270 -22.04 -14.70 -29.38
N GLN A 271 -23.29 -15.14 -29.24
CA GLN A 271 -24.44 -14.61 -29.96
C GLN A 271 -25.66 -14.59 -29.02
N ASP A 272 -26.36 -13.47 -28.94
CA ASP A 272 -27.55 -13.27 -28.10
C ASP A 272 -27.37 -13.71 -26.64
N ASN A 273 -26.22 -13.36 -26.05
CA ASN A 273 -25.85 -13.72 -24.67
C ASN A 273 -25.76 -15.24 -24.43
N ALA A 274 -25.44 -16.01 -25.46
CA ALA A 274 -25.19 -17.44 -25.39
C ALA A 274 -24.00 -17.83 -26.27
N CYS A 275 -23.25 -18.87 -25.89
CA CYS A 275 -22.14 -19.35 -26.71
C CYS A 275 -22.67 -20.39 -27.68
N ILE A 276 -22.65 -20.06 -28.97
CA ILE A 276 -23.23 -20.86 -30.03
C ILE A 276 -22.14 -21.53 -30.86
N SER A 277 -22.32 -22.81 -31.17
CA SER A 277 -21.59 -23.47 -32.26
C SER A 277 -22.59 -24.04 -33.26
N VAL A 278 -22.29 -23.86 -34.54
CA VAL A 278 -23.10 -24.40 -35.63
C VAL A 278 -22.38 -25.62 -36.20
N GLN A 279 -23.02 -26.78 -36.13
CA GLN A 279 -22.56 -27.99 -36.79
C GLN A 279 -23.31 -28.14 -38.11
N ALA A 280 -22.59 -28.23 -39.21
CA ALA A 280 -23.16 -28.49 -40.53
C ALA A 280 -22.79 -29.90 -40.99
N ILE A 281 -23.78 -30.66 -41.44
CA ILE A 281 -23.62 -31.97 -42.05
C ILE A 281 -24.43 -32.01 -43.35
N ASP A 282 -24.09 -32.95 -44.24
CA ASP A 282 -24.83 -33.11 -45.48
C ASP A 282 -26.21 -33.74 -45.25
N ALA A 283 -27.20 -33.27 -46.01
CA ALA A 283 -28.53 -33.85 -46.00
C ALA A 283 -28.50 -35.25 -46.62
N ILE A 284 -29.26 -36.18 -46.05
CA ILE A 284 -29.26 -37.59 -46.46
C ILE A 284 -30.52 -37.94 -47.25
N CYS A 285 -30.43 -38.92 -48.13
CA CYS A 285 -31.61 -39.48 -48.77
C CYS A 285 -32.44 -40.29 -47.75
N PRO A 286 -33.79 -40.30 -47.88
CA PRO A 286 -34.62 -41.16 -47.07
C PRO A 286 -34.27 -42.65 -47.25
N PRO A 287 -34.68 -43.52 -46.30
CA PRO A 287 -34.52 -44.96 -46.45
C PRO A 287 -35.01 -45.45 -47.82
N GLU A 288 -34.27 -46.38 -48.42
CA GLU A 288 -34.51 -46.95 -49.77
C GLU A 288 -34.14 -46.09 -50.98
N PHE A 289 -33.62 -44.88 -50.79
CA PHE A 289 -33.11 -44.03 -51.87
C PHE A 289 -31.59 -43.87 -51.77
N LEU A 290 -30.93 -43.86 -52.93
CA LEU A 290 -29.49 -43.65 -53.06
C LEU A 290 -29.21 -42.20 -53.50
N ASP A 291 -28.14 -41.62 -52.97
CA ASP A 291 -27.68 -40.28 -53.36
C ASP A 291 -26.82 -40.38 -54.62
N ASN A 292 -27.22 -39.72 -55.71
CA ASN A 292 -26.43 -39.64 -56.94
C ASN A 292 -25.51 -38.39 -56.98
N GLY A 293 -25.37 -37.69 -55.85
CA GLY A 293 -24.60 -36.45 -55.70
C GLY A 293 -25.45 -35.18 -55.89
N LYS A 294 -26.62 -35.28 -56.51
CA LYS A 294 -27.55 -34.15 -56.71
C LYS A 294 -28.92 -34.44 -56.11
N ASP A 295 -29.47 -35.61 -56.42
CA ASP A 295 -30.85 -36.01 -56.14
C ASP A 295 -30.90 -37.42 -55.53
N CYS A 296 -32.01 -37.72 -54.86
CA CYS A 296 -32.28 -39.05 -54.31
C CYS A 296 -32.99 -39.92 -55.34
N VAL A 297 -32.38 -41.05 -55.69
CA VAL A 297 -32.89 -41.97 -56.71
C VAL A 297 -33.13 -43.37 -56.15
N LYS A 298 -34.20 -44.03 -56.61
CA LYS A 298 -34.48 -45.44 -56.30
C LYS A 298 -34.38 -46.25 -57.58
N TYR A 299 -33.55 -47.29 -57.56
CA TYR A 299 -33.41 -48.22 -58.67
C TYR A 299 -34.61 -49.17 -58.68
N SER A 300 -35.26 -49.28 -59.85
CA SER A 300 -36.30 -50.26 -60.13
C SER A 300 -35.73 -51.34 -61.05
N PRO A 301 -36.13 -52.61 -60.92
CA PRO A 301 -35.69 -53.67 -61.82
C PRO A 301 -36.07 -53.34 -63.28
N VAL A 302 -35.10 -53.48 -64.17
CA VAL A 302 -35.32 -53.38 -65.63
C VAL A 302 -35.97 -54.67 -66.09
N THR A 303 -37.15 -54.58 -66.69
CA THR A 303 -37.75 -55.71 -67.40
C THR A 303 -37.31 -55.67 -68.86
N LYS A 304 -37.06 -56.86 -69.42
CA LYS A 304 -36.67 -57.03 -70.81
C LYS A 304 -37.88 -57.60 -71.53
N GLU A 305 -38.54 -56.77 -72.32
CA GLU A 305 -39.68 -57.20 -73.13
C GLU A 305 -39.33 -57.06 -74.61
N CYS A 306 -39.87 -57.96 -75.42
CA CYS A 306 -39.80 -57.85 -76.87
C CYS A 306 -40.85 -56.84 -77.34
N PRO A 307 -40.55 -56.00 -78.35
CA PRO A 307 -41.54 -55.09 -78.92
C PRO A 307 -42.78 -55.86 -79.40
N PRO A 308 -44.00 -55.29 -79.29
CA PRO A 308 -45.21 -55.95 -79.76
C PRO A 308 -45.08 -56.32 -81.26
N GLY A 309 -45.26 -57.60 -81.59
CA GLY A 309 -45.24 -58.10 -82.97
C GLY A 309 -43.92 -58.72 -83.45
N PHE A 310 -42.98 -59.02 -82.55
CA PHE A 310 -41.77 -59.82 -82.84
C PHE A 310 -41.76 -61.15 -82.09
#